data_AF-A0A9P8FXU0-F1
#
_entry.id   AF-A0A9P8FXU0-F1
#
_cell.length_a   1.000
_cell.length_b   1.000
_cell.length_c   1.000
_cell.angle_alpha   90.00
_cell.angle_beta   90.00
_cell.angle_gamma   90.00
#
_symmetry.space_group_name_H-M   'P 1'
#
loop_
_entity.id
_entity.type
_entity.pdbx_description
1 polymer ?
#
loop_
_entity_poly.entity_id
_entity_poly.type
_entity_poly.pdbx_seq_one_letter_code
_entity_poly.pdbx_strand_id
1 'polypeptide(L)'
;MSATSETDKSLSLPSAPAIDVSPAVTVQPPLSRAGKGPALIILIDQEAAKNASTDSIDPPPTQKWAEESFVVAQVDLSKLQKSFEETLSEAISRVKESPSFDGNEKFGVIAYLSSWPAEVSHALEATQEIASIVVYGSSEVESTKPTLFHRPGNPPIPIKKDASKKNKTYYYPKVEPFFVLPAHKSFHASSASVSHTRTLSFLKPILDGPFFDLEEIWEEHCLYEFGERAVEKTMSTMVQEPYVNHIPTLTGGIGRAKLTDFYRDHFIFNNPEDTALELVSRTVGIDRVIDEFIFSFTHDREIDWLLPGVPPTGKKCRLPFTSIVNIRGDRLYHEHIAWDQATALVQLGLLPEYLPFSYPIEGKTAAPGKHFEYRVPAAGVETAQKLIDESSVESNQMLAFTIREADD
;
A
#
# COMPACT_ATOMS: atom_id res chain seq x y z
N MET A 1 -6.03 -38.05 -27.04
CA MET A 1 -6.97 -36.99 -26.63
C MET A 1 -6.53 -36.56 -25.24
N SER A 2 -5.65 -35.56 -25.18
CA SER A 2 -5.16 -35.00 -23.92
C SER A 2 -6.14 -33.91 -23.52
N ALA A 3 -6.64 -33.99 -22.30
CA ALA A 3 -7.48 -32.96 -21.71
C ALA A 3 -6.69 -31.65 -21.68
N THR A 4 -7.15 -30.68 -22.47
CA THR A 4 -6.75 -29.28 -22.37
C THR A 4 -7.01 -28.81 -20.94
N SER A 5 -5.96 -28.47 -20.21
CA SER A 5 -6.06 -27.86 -18.88
C SER A 5 -6.71 -26.48 -19.02
N GLU A 6 -7.96 -26.36 -18.56
CA GLU A 6 -8.56 -25.09 -18.20
C GLU A 6 -7.83 -24.53 -16.98
N THR A 7 -6.77 -23.73 -17.16
CA THR A 7 -6.26 -22.71 -16.20
C THR A 7 -4.96 -22.06 -16.71
N ASP A 8 -4.94 -21.56 -17.94
CA ASP A 8 -3.93 -20.54 -18.29
C ASP A 8 -4.56 -19.17 -18.01
N LYS A 9 -4.55 -18.75 -16.73
CA LYS A 9 -4.97 -17.38 -16.35
C LYS A 9 -4.11 -16.42 -17.17
N SER A 10 -4.72 -15.51 -17.92
CA SER A 10 -3.97 -14.54 -18.71
C SER A 10 -2.95 -13.80 -17.82
N LEU A 11 -1.67 -13.96 -18.13
CA LEU A 11 -0.58 -13.26 -17.44
C LEU A 11 -0.54 -11.77 -17.78
N SER A 12 -1.33 -11.33 -18.77
CA SER A 12 -1.41 -9.93 -19.15
C SER A 12 -2.14 -9.10 -18.10
N LEU A 13 -1.72 -7.86 -17.93
CA LEU A 13 -2.50 -6.88 -17.18
C LEU A 13 -3.88 -6.69 -17.83
N PRO A 14 -4.94 -6.41 -17.04
CA PRO A 14 -6.22 -6.00 -17.58
C PRO A 14 -6.00 -4.75 -18.43
N SER A 15 -6.50 -4.78 -19.65
CA SER A 15 -6.42 -3.65 -20.56
C SER A 15 -7.83 -3.27 -20.97
N ALA A 16 -8.26 -2.09 -20.53
CA ALA A 16 -9.52 -1.51 -20.93
C ALA A 16 -9.29 -0.05 -21.33
N PRO A 17 -9.44 0.32 -22.61
CA PRO A 17 -9.22 1.68 -23.04
C PRO A 17 -10.28 2.62 -22.46
N ALA A 18 -9.85 3.81 -22.07
CA ALA A 18 -10.75 4.90 -21.70
C ALA A 18 -11.64 5.30 -22.89
N ILE A 19 -12.86 5.72 -22.61
CA ILE A 19 -13.87 6.12 -23.58
C ILE A 19 -14.17 7.60 -23.36
N ASP A 20 -13.75 8.45 -24.30
CA ASP A 20 -14.13 9.86 -24.29
C ASP A 20 -15.59 10.01 -24.77
N VAL A 21 -16.44 10.52 -23.89
CA VAL A 21 -17.87 10.71 -24.12
C VAL A 21 -18.13 12.12 -24.66
N SER A 22 -17.48 13.09 -24.02
CA SER A 22 -17.51 14.51 -24.39
C SER A 22 -16.21 15.17 -23.91
N PRO A 23 -15.91 16.43 -24.27
CA PRO A 23 -14.72 17.12 -23.79
C PRO A 23 -14.60 17.21 -22.26
N ALA A 24 -15.73 17.09 -21.54
CA ALA A 24 -15.78 17.12 -20.09
C ALA A 24 -15.85 15.72 -19.47
N VAL A 25 -16.25 14.67 -20.20
CA VAL A 25 -16.56 13.36 -19.63
C VAL A 25 -15.75 12.25 -20.30
N THR A 26 -14.98 11.54 -19.49
CA THR A 26 -14.26 10.32 -19.88
C THR A 26 -14.69 9.18 -18.96
N VAL A 27 -15.00 8.01 -19.53
CA VAL A 27 -15.34 6.80 -18.79
C VAL A 27 -14.22 5.78 -18.91
N GLN A 28 -13.68 5.35 -17.79
CA GLN A 28 -12.65 4.31 -17.67
C GLN A 28 -13.30 3.03 -17.13
N PRO A 29 -13.30 1.93 -17.90
CA PRO A 29 -13.71 0.64 -17.37
C PRO A 29 -12.70 0.11 -16.32
N PRO A 30 -13.11 -0.87 -15.49
CA PRO A 30 -12.26 -1.45 -14.46
C PRO A 30 -10.95 -2.02 -15.02
N LEU A 31 -9.86 -1.82 -14.28
CA LEU A 31 -8.53 -2.35 -14.57
C LEU A 31 -8.18 -3.52 -13.63
N SER A 32 -9.15 -4.42 -13.45
CA SER A 32 -9.05 -5.66 -12.67
C SER A 32 -9.37 -6.87 -13.55
N ARG A 33 -9.01 -8.08 -13.12
CA ARG A 33 -9.38 -9.34 -13.80
C ARG A 33 -10.89 -9.56 -13.82
N ALA A 34 -11.61 -9.04 -12.81
CA ALA A 34 -13.07 -9.09 -12.78
C ALA A 34 -13.70 -8.31 -13.95
N GLY A 35 -13.05 -7.22 -14.39
CA GLY A 35 -13.47 -6.40 -15.52
C GLY A 35 -14.83 -5.71 -15.33
N LYS A 36 -15.41 -5.81 -14.13
CA LYS A 36 -16.70 -5.27 -13.74
C LYS A 36 -16.67 -4.69 -12.33
N GLY A 37 -17.56 -3.75 -12.05
CA GLY A 37 -17.79 -3.27 -10.69
C GLY A 37 -18.74 -2.09 -10.61
N PRO A 38 -18.93 -1.55 -9.40
CA PRO A 38 -19.82 -0.42 -9.18
C PRO A 38 -19.22 0.86 -9.74
N ALA A 39 -20.04 1.90 -9.77
CA ALA A 39 -19.70 3.15 -10.43
C ALA A 39 -19.18 4.22 -9.47
N LEU A 40 -18.13 4.93 -9.91
CA LEU A 40 -17.67 6.17 -9.30
C LEU A 40 -17.71 7.31 -10.31
N ILE A 41 -18.05 8.49 -9.83
CA ILE A 41 -17.92 9.75 -10.56
C ILE A 41 -16.82 10.56 -9.89
N ILE A 42 -15.78 10.89 -10.65
CA ILE A 42 -14.67 11.72 -10.18
C ILE A 42 -14.84 13.13 -10.73
N LEU A 43 -14.94 14.13 -9.86
CA LEU A 43 -15.02 15.54 -10.23
C LEU A 43 -13.64 16.18 -10.09
N ILE A 44 -13.18 16.86 -11.14
CA ILE A 44 -11.89 17.56 -11.15
C ILE A 44 -12.04 18.95 -11.77
N ASP A 45 -11.14 19.86 -11.39
CA ASP A 45 -10.96 21.17 -12.05
C ASP A 45 -9.50 21.54 -12.28
N GLN A 46 -8.58 20.60 -12.03
CA GLN A 46 -7.14 20.75 -12.22
C GLN A 46 -6.63 19.70 -13.21
N GLU A 47 -5.78 20.13 -14.15
CA GLU A 47 -5.10 19.22 -15.08
C GLU A 47 -4.16 18.22 -14.37
N ALA A 48 -3.64 18.58 -13.18
CA ALA A 48 -2.82 17.67 -12.36
C ALA A 48 -3.57 16.39 -11.94
N ALA A 49 -4.90 16.36 -11.99
CA ALA A 49 -5.69 15.16 -11.72
C ALA A 49 -5.74 14.18 -12.90
N LYS A 50 -5.25 14.56 -14.08
CA LYS A 50 -5.23 13.71 -15.29
C LYS A 50 -3.86 13.17 -15.61
N ASN A 51 -2.82 13.89 -15.18
CA ASN A 51 -1.45 13.61 -15.57
C ASN A 51 -0.80 12.63 -14.60
N ALA A 52 -0.05 11.68 -15.15
CA ALA A 52 0.88 10.88 -14.36
C ALA A 52 2.03 11.76 -13.84
N SER A 53 2.61 11.37 -12.70
CA SER A 53 3.78 12.02 -12.15
C SER A 53 5.05 11.34 -12.65
N THR A 54 6.13 12.11 -12.84
CA THR A 54 7.47 11.54 -13.04
C THR A 54 8.13 11.16 -11.72
N ASP A 55 7.66 11.75 -10.61
CA ASP A 55 8.29 11.67 -9.30
C ASP A 55 7.55 10.71 -8.35
N SER A 56 6.46 10.11 -8.83
CA SER A 56 5.64 9.16 -8.08
C SER A 56 5.06 8.08 -8.99
N ILE A 57 4.99 6.85 -8.47
CA ILE A 57 4.29 5.73 -9.09
C ILE A 57 2.78 5.71 -8.79
N ASP A 58 2.29 6.59 -7.93
CA ASP A 58 0.86 6.67 -7.67
C ASP A 58 0.17 7.21 -8.94
N PRO A 59 -0.80 6.49 -9.52
CA PRO A 59 -1.40 6.91 -10.78
C PRO A 59 -2.44 8.01 -10.57
N PRO A 60 -2.86 8.70 -11.65
CA PRO A 60 -3.96 9.65 -11.61
C PRO A 60 -5.24 9.00 -11.03
N PRO A 61 -6.11 9.77 -10.35
CA PRO A 61 -7.35 9.27 -9.74
C PRO A 61 -8.15 8.30 -10.62
N THR A 62 -8.34 8.60 -11.91
CA THR A 62 -9.13 7.75 -12.81
C THR A 62 -8.56 6.35 -12.97
N GLN A 63 -7.26 6.23 -13.20
CA GLN A 63 -6.59 4.92 -13.25
C GLN A 63 -6.59 4.25 -11.88
N LYS A 64 -6.28 5.01 -10.82
CA LYS A 64 -6.22 4.51 -9.45
C LYS A 64 -7.52 3.83 -9.01
N TRP A 65 -8.66 4.47 -9.26
CA TRP A 65 -9.97 3.92 -8.90
C TRP A 65 -10.45 2.83 -9.87
N ALA A 66 -10.00 2.84 -11.12
CA ALA A 66 -10.27 1.75 -12.05
C ALA A 66 -9.52 0.47 -11.66
N GLU A 67 -8.28 0.59 -11.20
CA GLU A 67 -7.49 -0.54 -10.65
C GLU A 67 -8.12 -1.11 -9.36
N GLU A 68 -8.90 -0.32 -8.62
CA GLU A 68 -9.75 -0.82 -7.51
C GLU A 68 -10.97 -1.60 -8.00
N SER A 69 -11.15 -1.76 -9.30
CA SER A 69 -12.26 -2.42 -9.98
C SER A 69 -13.56 -1.61 -10.12
N PHE A 70 -13.52 -0.29 -9.96
CA PHE A 70 -14.67 0.56 -10.25
C PHE A 70 -14.78 0.90 -11.74
N VAL A 71 -16.01 1.11 -12.22
CA VAL A 71 -16.23 1.86 -13.47
C VAL A 71 -16.19 3.34 -13.12
N VAL A 72 -15.24 4.08 -13.70
CA VAL A 72 -14.98 5.46 -13.30
C VAL A 72 -15.41 6.42 -14.40
N ALA A 73 -16.33 7.33 -14.09
CA ALA A 73 -16.64 8.48 -14.93
C ALA A 73 -15.93 9.73 -14.39
N GLN A 74 -14.90 10.20 -15.09
CA GLN A 74 -14.24 11.46 -14.77
C GLN A 74 -14.99 12.61 -15.43
N VAL A 75 -15.41 13.60 -14.65
CA VAL A 75 -16.03 14.84 -15.09
C VAL A 75 -15.10 16.01 -14.79
N ASP A 76 -14.63 16.69 -15.84
CA ASP A 76 -13.81 17.88 -15.75
C ASP A 76 -14.66 19.15 -15.83
N LEU A 77 -14.78 19.82 -14.69
CA LEU A 77 -15.59 21.03 -14.54
C LEU A 77 -15.01 22.22 -15.34
N SER A 78 -13.72 22.20 -15.68
CA SER A 78 -13.09 23.26 -16.48
C SER A 78 -13.43 23.17 -17.98
N LYS A 79 -14.00 22.04 -18.42
CA LYS A 79 -14.32 21.74 -19.83
C LYS A 79 -15.82 21.59 -20.09
N LEU A 80 -16.66 21.98 -19.14
CA LEU A 80 -18.11 21.92 -19.30
C LEU A 80 -18.57 22.74 -20.52
N GLN A 81 -19.34 22.10 -21.39
CA GLN A 81 -19.97 22.74 -22.56
C GLN A 81 -21.47 22.98 -22.36
N LYS A 82 -22.03 22.41 -21.30
CA LYS A 82 -23.44 22.45 -20.89
C LYS A 82 -23.52 22.50 -19.37
N SER A 83 -24.73 22.53 -18.81
CA SER A 83 -24.90 22.55 -17.35
C SER A 83 -24.25 21.32 -16.69
N PHE A 84 -23.83 21.48 -15.44
CA PHE A 84 -23.29 20.35 -14.68
C PHE A 84 -24.32 19.21 -14.53
N GLU A 85 -25.60 19.55 -14.35
CA GLU A 85 -26.70 18.58 -14.25
C GLU A 85 -26.80 17.71 -15.52
N GLU A 86 -26.82 18.33 -16.71
CA GLU A 86 -26.88 17.59 -17.98
C GLU A 86 -25.62 16.75 -18.23
N THR A 87 -24.46 17.22 -17.75
CA THR A 87 -23.18 16.50 -17.86
C THR A 87 -23.15 15.30 -16.90
N LEU A 88 -23.68 15.48 -15.69
CA LEU A 88 -23.82 14.41 -14.70
C LEU A 88 -24.77 13.32 -15.20
N SER A 89 -25.93 13.69 -15.76
CA SER A 89 -26.87 12.72 -16.34
C SER A 89 -26.26 11.97 -17.53
N GLU A 90 -25.47 12.63 -18.38
CA GLU A 90 -24.73 11.98 -19.47
C GLU A 90 -23.71 10.98 -18.95
N ALA A 91 -22.90 11.36 -17.95
CA ALA A 91 -21.91 10.49 -17.34
C ALA A 91 -22.55 9.23 -16.71
N ILE A 92 -23.64 9.41 -15.95
CA ILE A 92 -24.39 8.30 -15.34
C ILE A 92 -24.97 7.38 -16.41
N SER A 93 -25.61 7.95 -17.43
CA SER A 93 -26.21 7.17 -18.53
C SER A 93 -25.14 6.35 -19.25
N ARG A 94 -23.98 6.95 -19.55
CA ARG A 94 -22.88 6.26 -20.21
C ARG A 94 -22.30 5.13 -19.37
N VAL A 95 -22.18 5.32 -18.06
CA VAL A 95 -21.74 4.23 -17.16
C VAL A 95 -22.76 3.10 -17.15
N LYS A 96 -24.07 3.39 -17.07
CA LYS A 96 -25.13 2.38 -17.09
C LYS A 96 -25.16 1.57 -18.39
N GLU A 97 -24.76 2.16 -19.52
CA GLU A 97 -24.61 1.46 -20.80
C GLU A 97 -23.35 0.58 -20.89
N SER A 98 -22.38 0.76 -19.99
CA SER A 98 -21.12 0.02 -20.03
C SER A 98 -21.35 -1.45 -19.70
N PRO A 99 -20.82 -2.41 -20.50
CA PRO A 99 -20.88 -3.83 -20.17
C PRO A 99 -20.07 -4.19 -18.90
N SER A 100 -19.19 -3.28 -18.47
CA SER A 100 -18.40 -3.39 -17.25
C SER A 100 -19.11 -2.90 -15.99
N PHE A 101 -20.27 -2.27 -16.12
CA PHE A 101 -21.06 -1.88 -14.96
C PHE A 101 -21.74 -3.11 -14.36
N ASP A 102 -21.66 -3.27 -13.04
CA ASP A 102 -22.23 -4.42 -12.31
C ASP A 102 -23.75 -4.33 -12.13
N GLY A 103 -24.37 -3.21 -12.50
CA GLY A 103 -25.80 -2.95 -12.36
C GLY A 103 -26.18 -2.31 -11.02
N ASN A 104 -25.22 -1.97 -10.17
CA ASN A 104 -25.48 -1.33 -8.88
C ASN A 104 -25.97 0.10 -9.05
N GLU A 105 -27.23 0.36 -8.72
CA GLU A 105 -27.85 1.67 -8.90
C GLU A 105 -27.25 2.79 -8.03
N LYS A 106 -26.34 2.47 -7.10
CA LYS A 106 -25.66 3.45 -6.25
C LYS A 106 -24.33 3.90 -6.86
N PHE A 107 -24.16 5.21 -6.93
CA PHE A 107 -22.95 5.86 -7.43
C PHE A 107 -22.25 6.60 -6.27
N GLY A 108 -20.94 6.44 -6.18
CA GLY A 108 -20.10 7.27 -5.31
C GLY A 108 -19.53 8.46 -6.07
N VAL A 109 -19.42 9.61 -5.41
CA VAL A 109 -18.76 10.80 -5.99
C VAL A 109 -17.48 11.09 -5.23
N ILE A 110 -16.39 11.36 -5.94
CA ILE A 110 -15.12 11.82 -5.36
C ILE A 110 -14.73 13.13 -6.03
N ALA A 111 -14.56 14.19 -5.24
CA ALA A 111 -14.25 15.51 -5.73
C ALA A 111 -12.84 15.95 -5.35
N TYR A 112 -12.06 16.33 -6.35
CA TYR A 112 -10.75 16.97 -6.25
C TYR A 112 -10.86 18.37 -6.86
N LEU A 113 -11.60 19.25 -6.20
CA LEU A 113 -11.94 20.59 -6.70
C LEU A 113 -11.25 21.70 -5.89
N SER A 114 -10.89 22.78 -6.57
CA SER A 114 -10.34 24.00 -5.95
C SER A 114 -11.41 24.81 -5.22
N SER A 115 -12.64 24.76 -5.72
CA SER A 115 -13.81 25.42 -5.16
C SER A 115 -15.05 24.56 -5.41
N TRP A 116 -16.13 24.78 -4.65
CA TRP A 116 -17.35 23.99 -4.76
C TRP A 116 -18.50 24.84 -5.31
N PRO A 117 -18.85 24.71 -6.60
CA PRO A 117 -19.96 25.46 -7.19
C PRO A 117 -21.31 25.01 -6.60
N ALA A 118 -22.22 25.96 -6.35
CA ALA A 118 -23.55 25.66 -5.81
C ALA A 118 -24.37 24.73 -6.72
N GLU A 119 -24.21 24.84 -8.05
CA GLU A 119 -24.85 23.96 -9.02
C GLU A 119 -24.44 22.49 -8.86
N VAL A 120 -23.22 22.22 -8.39
CA VAL A 120 -22.75 20.85 -8.12
C VAL A 120 -23.52 20.27 -6.94
N SER A 121 -23.67 21.01 -5.84
CA SER A 121 -24.51 20.55 -4.71
C SER A 121 -25.94 20.25 -5.16
N HIS A 122 -26.57 21.18 -5.87
CA HIS A 122 -27.97 21.01 -6.28
C HIS A 122 -28.17 19.78 -7.17
N ALA A 123 -27.31 19.57 -8.17
CA ALA A 123 -27.40 18.42 -9.06
C ALA A 123 -27.11 17.09 -8.33
N LEU A 124 -26.10 17.06 -7.46
CA LEU A 124 -25.78 15.86 -6.68
C LEU A 124 -26.90 15.51 -5.70
N GLU A 125 -27.56 16.49 -5.09
CA GLU A 125 -28.74 16.26 -4.23
C GLU A 125 -29.96 15.78 -5.01
N ALA A 126 -30.22 16.37 -6.18
CA ALA A 126 -31.38 16.01 -7.01
C ALA A 126 -31.28 14.60 -7.61
N THR A 127 -30.06 14.10 -7.83
CA THR A 127 -29.81 12.79 -8.46
C THR A 127 -29.95 11.66 -7.45
N GLN A 128 -30.96 10.80 -7.54
CA GLN A 128 -31.24 9.76 -6.53
C GLN A 128 -30.16 8.66 -6.47
N GLU A 129 -29.51 8.36 -7.60
CA GLU A 129 -28.48 7.33 -7.71
C GLU A 129 -27.20 7.66 -6.94
N ILE A 130 -26.90 8.95 -6.71
CA ILE A 130 -25.72 9.32 -5.93
C ILE A 130 -25.96 8.94 -4.47
N ALA A 131 -25.18 7.99 -3.95
CA ALA A 131 -25.35 7.42 -2.62
C ALA A 131 -24.38 8.01 -1.58
N SER A 132 -23.26 8.57 -2.00
CA SER A 132 -22.25 9.17 -1.12
C SER A 132 -21.31 10.13 -1.83
N ILE A 133 -20.75 11.08 -1.07
CA ILE A 133 -19.82 12.10 -1.58
C ILE A 133 -18.51 12.04 -0.79
N VAL A 134 -17.39 12.19 -1.47
CA VAL A 134 -16.05 12.31 -0.88
C VAL A 134 -15.43 13.62 -1.38
N VAL A 135 -14.95 14.44 -0.47
CA VAL A 135 -14.41 15.77 -0.78
C VAL A 135 -12.97 15.84 -0.31
N TYR A 136 -12.06 16.06 -1.24
CA TYR A 136 -10.67 16.40 -0.94
C TYR A 136 -10.47 17.91 -1.05
N GLY A 137 -9.86 18.50 -0.01
CA GLY A 137 -9.58 19.94 0.04
C GLY A 137 -10.36 20.66 1.14
N SER A 138 -10.56 21.96 0.96
CA SER A 138 -11.10 22.85 2.00
C SER A 138 -12.56 23.25 1.77
N SER A 139 -13.19 22.75 0.71
CA SER A 139 -14.57 23.10 0.37
C SER A 139 -15.56 22.57 1.40
N GLU A 140 -16.51 23.44 1.78
CA GLU A 140 -17.70 23.06 2.52
C GLU A 140 -18.78 22.59 1.55
N VAL A 141 -19.44 21.49 1.89
CA VAL A 141 -20.51 20.91 1.09
C VAL A 141 -21.70 20.64 2.00
N GLU A 142 -22.82 21.28 1.70
CA GLU A 142 -24.11 20.95 2.30
C GLU A 142 -24.78 19.85 1.47
N SER A 143 -24.95 18.68 2.08
CA SER A 143 -25.51 17.50 1.44
C SER A 143 -26.31 16.69 2.45
N THR A 144 -27.44 16.11 2.02
CA THR A 144 -28.19 15.14 2.84
C THR A 144 -27.58 13.73 2.77
N LYS A 145 -26.65 13.53 1.84
CA LYS A 145 -25.99 12.26 1.55
C LYS A 145 -24.79 12.06 2.48
N PRO A 146 -24.47 10.81 2.86
CA PRO A 146 -23.25 10.51 3.59
C PRO A 146 -22.04 11.15 2.90
N THR A 147 -21.31 12.00 3.62
CA THR A 147 -20.16 12.73 3.07
C THR A 147 -18.87 12.51 3.87
N LEU A 148 -17.79 12.15 3.18
CA LEU A 148 -16.44 12.04 3.74
C LEU A 148 -15.59 13.24 3.32
N PHE A 149 -14.97 13.92 4.28
CA PHE A 149 -14.09 15.05 4.05
C PHE A 149 -12.63 14.70 4.39
N HIS A 150 -11.73 15.01 3.46
CA HIS A 150 -10.27 14.97 3.67
C HIS A 150 -9.71 16.39 3.60
N ARG A 151 -9.45 16.97 4.76
CA ARG A 151 -9.09 18.39 4.89
C ARG A 151 -7.60 18.59 5.15
N PRO A 152 -6.92 19.46 4.37
CA PRO A 152 -5.59 19.92 4.72
C PRO A 152 -5.63 20.75 6.01
N GLY A 153 -4.54 20.73 6.77
CA GLY A 153 -4.38 21.51 7.98
C GLY A 153 -4.80 20.81 9.27
N ASN A 154 -4.81 21.58 10.36
CA ASN A 154 -5.09 21.07 11.70
C ASN A 154 -6.60 20.92 11.96
N PRO A 155 -7.02 19.94 12.77
CA PRO A 155 -8.41 19.85 13.21
C PRO A 155 -8.80 21.09 14.04
N PRO A 156 -10.08 21.50 14.01
CA PRO A 156 -10.57 22.54 14.91
C PRO A 156 -10.42 22.08 16.37
N ILE A 157 -10.12 23.05 17.25
CA ILE A 157 -10.00 22.82 18.70
C ILE A 157 -11.17 23.53 19.39
N PRO A 158 -11.97 22.83 20.21
CA PRO A 158 -11.90 21.40 20.52
C PRO A 158 -12.37 20.53 19.34
N ILE A 159 -11.90 19.28 19.28
CA ILE A 159 -12.36 18.30 18.30
C ILE A 159 -13.84 18.02 18.57
N LYS A 160 -14.73 18.64 17.78
CA LYS A 160 -16.17 18.37 17.83
C LYS A 160 -16.47 17.12 17.01
N LYS A 161 -16.61 15.97 17.69
CA LYS A 161 -17.23 14.79 17.09
C LYS A 161 -18.74 14.96 17.15
N ASP A 162 -19.36 15.27 16.03
CA ASP A 162 -20.81 15.29 15.93
C ASP A 162 -21.31 13.87 15.66
N ALA A 163 -21.66 13.14 16.73
CA ALA A 163 -22.15 11.77 16.63
C ALA A 163 -23.49 11.66 15.87
N SER A 164 -24.19 12.79 15.63
CA SER A 164 -25.44 12.81 14.88
C SER A 164 -25.25 12.91 13.36
N LYS A 165 -24.06 13.34 12.90
CA LYS A 165 -23.77 13.48 11.47
C LYS A 165 -23.25 12.17 10.90
N LYS A 166 -23.87 11.72 9.79
CA LYS A 166 -23.33 10.66 8.92
C LYS A 166 -22.00 11.05 8.26
N ASN A 167 -21.63 12.34 8.37
CA ASN A 167 -20.44 12.88 7.76
C ASN A 167 -19.21 12.61 8.60
N LYS A 168 -18.10 12.27 7.94
CA LYS A 168 -16.82 11.98 8.58
C LYS A 168 -15.77 12.95 8.05
N THR A 169 -14.98 13.53 8.94
CA THR A 169 -13.92 14.47 8.54
C THR A 169 -12.58 14.00 9.09
N TYR A 170 -11.60 13.89 8.21
CA TYR A 170 -10.21 13.67 8.55
C TYR A 170 -9.39 14.92 8.22
N TYR A 171 -8.47 15.24 9.12
CA TYR A 171 -7.55 16.36 8.98
C TYR A 171 -6.13 15.84 8.77
N TYR A 172 -5.38 16.50 7.89
CA TYR A 172 -4.02 16.16 7.52
C TYR A 172 -3.12 17.35 7.83
N PRO A 173 -2.45 17.36 9.00
CA PRO A 173 -1.53 18.43 9.35
C PRO A 173 -0.39 18.51 8.34
N LYS A 174 0.08 19.73 8.06
CA LYS A 174 1.27 20.01 7.22
C LYS A 174 1.14 19.64 5.74
N VAL A 175 -0.08 19.38 5.24
CA VAL A 175 -0.33 19.25 3.80
C VAL A 175 -1.24 20.37 3.32
N GLU A 176 -1.13 20.69 2.03
CA GLU A 176 -1.93 21.70 1.33
C GLU A 176 -3.05 21.05 0.51
N PRO A 177 -4.02 21.82 -0.03
CA PRO A 177 -4.98 21.29 -0.99
C PRO A 177 -4.30 20.52 -2.13
N PHE A 178 -5.01 19.52 -2.67
CA PHE A 178 -4.53 18.60 -3.72
C PHE A 178 -3.33 17.72 -3.34
N PHE A 179 -3.07 17.50 -2.05
CA PHE A 179 -1.99 16.61 -1.58
C PHE A 179 -2.08 15.14 -2.04
N VAL A 180 -3.20 14.78 -2.66
CA VAL A 180 -3.51 13.44 -3.17
C VAL A 180 -3.29 13.29 -4.67
N LEU A 181 -3.04 14.38 -5.40
CA LEU A 181 -2.85 14.35 -6.84
C LEU A 181 -1.36 14.19 -7.15
N PRO A 182 -0.90 13.06 -7.71
CA PRO A 182 0.53 12.74 -7.86
C PRO A 182 1.31 13.74 -8.71
N ALA A 183 0.68 14.35 -9.72
CA ALA A 183 1.29 15.36 -10.58
C ALA A 183 1.18 16.80 -10.02
N HIS A 184 0.58 16.99 -8.84
CA HIS A 184 0.48 18.31 -8.21
C HIS A 184 1.66 18.54 -7.25
N LYS A 185 2.20 19.76 -7.21
CA LYS A 185 3.35 20.13 -6.36
C LYS A 185 3.15 19.89 -4.86
N SER A 186 1.89 19.85 -4.41
CA SER A 186 1.54 19.62 -3.01
C SER A 186 1.42 18.13 -2.66
N PHE A 187 1.66 17.22 -3.61
CA PHE A 187 1.53 15.79 -3.40
C PHE A 187 2.31 15.32 -2.16
N HIS A 188 1.64 14.56 -1.32
CA HIS A 188 2.22 14.02 -0.10
C HIS A 188 1.83 12.55 0.05
N ALA A 189 2.74 11.66 -0.38
CA ALA A 189 2.48 10.23 -0.58
C ALA A 189 1.86 9.53 0.64
N SER A 190 2.37 9.78 1.85
CA SER A 190 1.85 9.11 3.06
C SER A 190 0.42 9.55 3.40
N SER A 191 0.10 10.84 3.26
CA SER A 191 -1.26 11.33 3.47
C SER A 191 -2.20 10.86 2.37
N ALA A 192 -1.74 10.83 1.11
CA ALA A 192 -2.48 10.28 -0.01
C ALA A 192 -2.86 8.82 0.23
N SER A 193 -1.90 7.97 0.60
CA SER A 193 -2.12 6.55 0.92
C SER A 193 -3.13 6.36 2.04
N VAL A 194 -2.95 7.01 3.20
CA VAL A 194 -3.89 6.91 4.33
C VAL A 194 -5.29 7.41 3.97
N SER A 195 -5.38 8.49 3.20
CA SER A 195 -6.68 9.03 2.76
C SER A 195 -7.40 8.10 1.80
N HIS A 196 -6.67 7.40 0.93
CA HIS A 196 -7.21 6.42 -0.02
C HIS A 196 -7.88 5.26 0.72
N THR A 197 -7.19 4.65 1.68
CA THR A 197 -7.74 3.59 2.54
C THR A 197 -9.01 4.04 3.27
N ARG A 198 -9.00 5.26 3.83
CA ARG A 198 -10.17 5.84 4.51
C ARG A 198 -11.36 6.05 3.55
N THR A 199 -11.08 6.41 2.30
CA THR A 199 -12.09 6.55 1.25
C THR A 199 -12.65 5.19 0.84
N LEU A 200 -11.82 4.16 0.68
CA LEU A 200 -12.28 2.78 0.41
C LEU A 200 -13.18 2.26 1.53
N SER A 201 -12.76 2.41 2.79
CA SER A 201 -13.56 2.01 3.97
C SER A 201 -14.90 2.73 4.08
N PHE A 202 -15.02 3.90 3.46
CA PHE A 202 -16.27 4.67 3.44
C PHE A 202 -17.16 4.29 2.25
N LEU A 203 -16.59 4.21 1.04
CA LEU A 203 -17.34 3.97 -0.18
C LEU A 203 -17.79 2.52 -0.34
N LYS A 204 -16.88 1.54 -0.15
CA LYS A 204 -17.18 0.13 -0.45
C LYS A 204 -18.42 -0.39 0.29
N PRO A 205 -18.64 -0.11 1.60
CA PRO A 205 -19.86 -0.54 2.28
C PRO A 205 -21.15 0.16 1.79
N ILE A 206 -21.06 1.39 1.29
CA ILE A 206 -22.22 2.14 0.79
C ILE A 206 -22.62 1.63 -0.60
N LEU A 207 -21.61 1.42 -1.44
CA LEU A 207 -21.71 0.94 -2.81
C LEU A 207 -21.73 -0.59 -2.90
N ASP A 208 -21.72 -1.31 -1.78
CA ASP A 208 -21.70 -2.78 -1.74
C ASP A 208 -20.60 -3.44 -2.62
N GLY A 209 -19.42 -2.81 -2.66
CA GLY A 209 -18.28 -3.32 -3.41
C GLY A 209 -17.38 -2.23 -3.98
N PRO A 210 -16.36 -2.64 -4.77
CA PRO A 210 -15.99 -4.03 -5.05
C PRO A 210 -15.20 -4.65 -3.88
N PHE A 211 -15.51 -5.90 -3.55
CA PHE A 211 -14.84 -6.68 -2.52
C PHE A 211 -14.04 -7.81 -3.16
N PHE A 212 -12.85 -8.04 -2.62
CA PHE A 212 -11.92 -9.08 -3.06
C PHE A 212 -11.45 -9.86 -1.84
N ASP A 213 -11.18 -11.16 -2.03
CA ASP A 213 -10.49 -11.95 -1.03
C ASP A 213 -8.99 -11.60 -1.06
N LEU A 214 -8.59 -10.70 -0.16
CA LEU A 214 -7.22 -10.21 -0.09
C LEU A 214 -6.24 -11.30 0.36
N GLU A 215 -6.71 -12.31 1.09
CA GLU A 215 -5.88 -13.44 1.51
C GLU A 215 -5.62 -14.36 0.31
N GLU A 216 -6.64 -14.67 -0.49
CA GLU A 216 -6.47 -15.47 -1.72
C GLU A 216 -5.48 -14.79 -2.68
N ILE A 217 -5.58 -13.47 -2.85
CA ILE A 217 -4.65 -12.69 -3.70
C ILE A 217 -3.22 -12.79 -3.17
N TRP A 218 -3.04 -12.68 -1.85
CA TRP A 218 -1.72 -12.77 -1.24
C TRP A 218 -1.14 -14.19 -1.28
N GLU A 219 -1.96 -15.20 -1.06
CA GLU A 219 -1.57 -16.61 -1.16
C GLU A 219 -1.19 -16.99 -2.60
N GLU A 220 -1.91 -16.49 -3.61
CA GLU A 220 -1.54 -16.64 -5.02
C GLU A 220 -0.17 -16.02 -5.30
N HIS A 221 0.09 -14.81 -4.76
CA HIS A 221 1.37 -14.14 -4.90
C HIS A 221 2.51 -14.97 -4.30
N CYS A 222 2.38 -15.38 -3.04
CA CYS A 222 3.36 -16.20 -2.32
C CYS A 222 3.60 -17.54 -3.01
N LEU A 223 2.55 -18.18 -3.54
CA LEU A 223 2.67 -19.42 -4.30
C LEU A 223 3.60 -19.22 -5.50
N TYR A 224 3.45 -18.12 -6.24
CA TYR A 224 4.29 -17.85 -7.41
C TYR A 224 5.73 -17.50 -7.05
N GLU A 225 5.95 -16.76 -5.97
CA GLU A 225 7.30 -16.39 -5.52
C GLU A 225 8.09 -17.57 -4.93
N PHE A 226 7.48 -18.33 -4.02
CA PHE A 226 8.18 -19.32 -3.21
C PHE A 226 7.92 -20.76 -3.63
N GLY A 227 6.69 -21.07 -4.05
CA GLY A 227 6.28 -22.43 -4.42
C GLY A 227 6.68 -22.78 -5.86
N GLU A 228 6.13 -22.04 -6.82
CA GLU A 228 6.39 -22.24 -8.25
C GLU A 228 7.68 -21.58 -8.74
N ARG A 229 8.15 -20.54 -8.02
CA ARG A 229 9.32 -19.74 -8.37
C ARG A 229 9.25 -19.20 -9.81
N ALA A 230 8.14 -18.53 -10.13
CA ALA A 230 7.78 -18.12 -11.49
C ALA A 230 7.66 -16.60 -11.60
N VAL A 231 8.74 -15.93 -12.04
CA VAL A 231 8.82 -14.46 -12.16
C VAL A 231 7.65 -13.86 -12.94
N GLU A 232 7.30 -14.42 -14.10
CA GLU A 232 6.21 -13.88 -14.93
C GLU A 232 4.85 -13.98 -14.23
N LYS A 233 4.60 -15.09 -13.53
CA LYS A 233 3.37 -15.29 -12.75
C LYS A 233 3.31 -14.33 -11.57
N THR A 234 4.40 -14.16 -10.81
CA THR A 234 4.51 -13.16 -9.74
C THR A 234 4.17 -11.77 -10.26
N MET A 235 4.82 -11.34 -11.35
CA MET A 235 4.57 -10.03 -11.95
C MET A 235 3.13 -9.88 -12.49
N SER A 236 2.44 -10.98 -12.80
CA SER A 236 1.04 -11.00 -13.25
C SER A 236 0.01 -10.81 -12.12
N THR A 237 0.44 -10.78 -10.87
CA THR A 237 -0.41 -10.48 -9.69
C THR A 237 -0.27 -9.02 -9.22
N MET A 238 0.62 -8.27 -9.86
CA MET A 238 0.91 -6.88 -9.53
C MET A 238 0.23 -5.90 -10.50
N VAL A 239 0.09 -4.64 -10.09
CA VAL A 239 -0.45 -3.54 -10.92
C VAL A 239 0.53 -3.09 -12.02
N GLN A 240 0.17 -2.03 -12.74
CA GLN A 240 1.00 -1.43 -13.80
C GLN A 240 2.28 -0.79 -13.26
N GLU A 241 2.23 -0.13 -12.10
CA GLU A 241 3.39 0.50 -11.45
C GLU A 241 3.57 -0.02 -10.01
N PRO A 242 4.12 -1.25 -9.84
CA PRO A 242 4.32 -1.86 -8.53
C PRO A 242 5.59 -1.36 -7.83
N TYR A 243 5.66 -1.55 -6.52
CA TYR A 243 6.85 -1.26 -5.72
C TYR A 243 7.03 -2.26 -4.60
N VAL A 244 8.27 -2.74 -4.42
CA VAL A 244 8.66 -3.59 -3.29
C VAL A 244 9.88 -2.96 -2.62
N ASN A 245 9.88 -2.93 -1.30
CA ASN A 245 11.04 -2.53 -0.51
C ASN A 245 11.23 -3.43 0.72
N HIS A 246 12.35 -4.15 0.68
CA HIS A 246 12.95 -4.78 1.84
C HIS A 246 13.66 -3.71 2.67
N ILE A 247 12.99 -3.22 3.70
CA ILE A 247 13.40 -2.02 4.46
C ILE A 247 14.84 -2.09 4.98
N PRO A 248 15.32 -3.21 5.57
CA PRO A 248 16.65 -3.23 6.19
C PRO A 248 17.80 -3.12 5.20
N THR A 249 17.62 -3.59 3.97
CA THR A 249 18.67 -3.62 2.94
C THR A 249 18.41 -2.66 1.78
N LEU A 250 17.25 -1.99 1.76
CA LEU A 250 16.79 -1.12 0.67
C LEU A 250 16.76 -1.83 -0.69
N THR A 251 16.57 -3.16 -0.69
CA THR A 251 16.46 -3.96 -1.90
C THR A 251 15.01 -4.08 -2.34
N GLY A 252 14.80 -4.40 -3.62
CA GLY A 252 13.48 -4.44 -4.24
C GLY A 252 13.50 -3.72 -5.59
N GLY A 253 12.36 -3.15 -5.98
CA GLY A 253 12.22 -2.50 -7.29
C GLY A 253 11.01 -1.59 -7.37
N ILE A 254 11.12 -0.56 -8.21
CA ILE A 254 10.05 0.41 -8.50
C ILE A 254 9.69 0.28 -9.99
N GLY A 255 8.41 0.05 -10.28
CA GLY A 255 7.89 -0.20 -11.61
C GLY A 255 8.20 -1.62 -12.10
N ARG A 256 7.45 -2.07 -13.11
CA ARG A 256 7.50 -3.48 -13.54
C ARG A 256 8.85 -3.94 -14.03
N ALA A 257 9.55 -3.12 -14.81
CA ALA A 257 10.84 -3.50 -15.41
C ALA A 257 11.88 -3.80 -14.32
N LYS A 258 12.14 -2.84 -13.43
CA LYS A 258 13.13 -2.99 -12.36
C LYS A 258 12.75 -4.08 -11.37
N LEU A 259 11.45 -4.22 -11.06
CA LEU A 259 10.99 -5.25 -10.15
C LEU A 259 11.07 -6.66 -10.77
N THR A 260 10.84 -6.79 -12.08
CA THR A 260 11.06 -8.05 -12.81
C THR A 260 12.54 -8.44 -12.76
N ASP A 261 13.45 -7.48 -12.95
CA ASP A 261 14.88 -7.72 -12.86
C ASP A 261 15.28 -8.14 -11.44
N PHE A 262 14.79 -7.44 -10.43
CA PHE A 262 15.00 -7.81 -9.03
C PHE A 262 14.51 -9.24 -8.72
N TYR A 263 13.29 -9.58 -9.13
CA TYR A 263 12.74 -10.92 -8.86
C TYR A 263 13.52 -12.04 -9.55
N ARG A 264 13.89 -11.83 -10.80
CA ARG A 264 14.63 -12.81 -11.60
C ARG A 264 16.06 -12.99 -11.12
N ASP A 265 16.75 -11.89 -10.81
CA ASP A 265 18.20 -11.91 -10.63
C ASP A 265 18.63 -11.96 -9.15
N HIS A 266 17.77 -11.52 -8.22
CA HIS A 266 18.12 -11.35 -6.81
C HIS A 266 17.21 -12.09 -5.81
N PHE A 267 15.94 -12.35 -6.13
CA PHE A 267 14.99 -12.86 -5.12
C PHE A 267 14.54 -14.31 -5.33
N ILE A 268 13.72 -14.58 -6.35
CA ILE A 268 12.92 -15.82 -6.47
C ILE A 268 13.81 -17.08 -6.50
N PHE A 269 14.96 -17.00 -7.18
CA PHE A 269 15.89 -18.13 -7.31
C PHE A 269 17.03 -18.11 -6.29
N ASN A 270 17.17 -17.03 -5.51
CA ASN A 270 18.29 -16.86 -4.58
C ASN A 270 18.02 -17.42 -3.17
N ASN A 271 16.77 -17.78 -2.88
CA ASN A 271 16.38 -18.38 -1.61
C ASN A 271 16.89 -19.85 -1.50
N PRO A 272 17.49 -20.24 -0.36
CA PRO A 272 17.85 -21.63 -0.04
C PRO A 272 16.71 -22.63 -0.28
N GLU A 273 17.07 -23.90 -0.48
CA GLU A 273 16.07 -24.96 -0.71
C GLU A 273 15.23 -25.24 0.54
N ASP A 274 15.80 -25.05 1.73
CA ASP A 274 15.11 -25.24 3.02
C ASP A 274 14.41 -23.98 3.53
N THR A 275 14.28 -22.94 2.70
CA THR A 275 13.54 -21.73 3.06
C THR A 275 12.09 -22.09 3.42
N ALA A 276 11.65 -21.61 4.58
CA ALA A 276 10.30 -21.82 5.09
C ALA A 276 9.72 -20.54 5.70
N LEU A 277 8.43 -20.32 5.47
CA LEU A 277 7.63 -19.24 6.05
C LEU A 277 6.66 -19.84 7.07
N GLU A 278 6.74 -19.39 8.33
CA GLU A 278 5.83 -19.78 9.40
C GLU A 278 5.00 -18.56 9.80
N LEU A 279 3.75 -18.50 9.33
CA LEU A 279 2.83 -17.41 9.67
C LEU A 279 2.52 -17.44 11.18
N VAL A 280 2.73 -16.31 11.85
CA VAL A 280 2.45 -16.13 13.28
C VAL A 280 1.12 -15.40 13.45
N SER A 281 0.93 -14.29 12.75
CA SER A 281 -0.29 -13.50 12.80
C SER A 281 -0.59 -12.85 11.45
N ARG A 282 -1.88 -12.60 11.20
CA ARG A 282 -2.34 -11.88 10.01
C ARG A 282 -3.44 -10.89 10.38
N THR A 283 -3.32 -9.66 9.86
CA THR A 283 -4.38 -8.64 9.91
C THR A 283 -4.79 -8.24 8.51
N VAL A 284 -6.08 -8.37 8.19
CA VAL A 284 -6.65 -7.99 6.89
C VAL A 284 -7.41 -6.66 7.02
N GLY A 285 -7.00 -5.67 6.23
CA GLY A 285 -7.65 -4.37 6.10
C GLY A 285 -8.59 -4.31 4.89
N ILE A 286 -9.03 -3.10 4.54
CA ILE A 286 -9.88 -2.89 3.34
C ILE A 286 -9.09 -3.00 2.02
N ASP A 287 -7.76 -2.83 2.09
CA ASP A 287 -6.83 -2.69 0.96
C ASP A 287 -5.43 -3.26 1.23
N ARG A 288 -5.27 -4.07 2.28
CA ARG A 288 -3.95 -4.59 2.68
C ARG A 288 -4.02 -5.83 3.54
N VAL A 289 -2.96 -6.62 3.47
CA VAL A 289 -2.67 -7.73 4.39
C VAL A 289 -1.39 -7.36 5.16
N ILE A 290 -1.39 -7.61 6.46
CA ILE A 290 -0.22 -7.44 7.31
C ILE A 290 0.08 -8.79 7.94
N ASP A 291 1.25 -9.34 7.64
CA ASP A 291 1.69 -10.62 8.16
C ASP A 291 2.87 -10.44 9.11
N GLU A 292 2.79 -11.09 10.27
CA GLU A 292 3.95 -11.40 11.10
C GLU A 292 4.29 -12.87 10.88
N PHE A 293 5.54 -13.18 10.53
CA PHE A 293 5.95 -14.55 10.23
C PHE A 293 7.41 -14.79 10.56
N ILE A 294 7.81 -16.06 10.71
CA ILE A 294 9.22 -16.44 10.81
C ILE A 294 9.72 -16.89 9.44
N PHE A 295 10.76 -16.21 8.94
CA PHE A 295 11.54 -16.63 7.79
C PHE A 295 12.71 -17.50 8.26
N SER A 296 12.70 -18.78 7.90
CA SER A 296 13.72 -19.75 8.31
C SER A 296 14.50 -20.28 7.11
N PHE A 297 15.82 -20.45 7.25
CA PHE A 297 16.69 -20.98 6.20
C PHE A 297 18.04 -21.45 6.76
N THR A 298 18.77 -22.25 6.00
CA THR A 298 20.21 -22.47 6.18
C THR A 298 20.97 -21.53 5.24
N HIS A 299 21.94 -20.77 5.77
CA HIS A 299 22.75 -19.84 4.96
C HIS A 299 23.85 -20.60 4.18
N ASP A 300 23.42 -21.39 3.19
CA ASP A 300 24.24 -22.27 2.35
C ASP A 300 24.69 -21.65 1.02
N ARG A 301 24.11 -20.51 0.66
CA ARG A 301 24.39 -19.67 -0.50
C ARG A 301 24.31 -18.20 -0.09
N GLU A 302 24.83 -17.32 -0.95
CA GLU A 302 24.61 -15.88 -0.79
C GLU A 302 23.13 -15.57 -1.01
N ILE A 303 22.54 -14.76 -0.13
CA ILE A 303 21.14 -14.31 -0.20
C ILE A 303 21.19 -12.78 -0.24
N ASP A 304 21.54 -12.22 -1.38
CA ASP A 304 21.95 -10.83 -1.53
C ASP A 304 20.84 -9.80 -1.22
N TRP A 305 19.56 -10.17 -1.38
CA TRP A 305 18.44 -9.32 -0.96
C TRP A 305 18.32 -9.20 0.58
N LEU A 306 18.74 -10.22 1.32
CA LEU A 306 18.63 -10.33 2.77
C LEU A 306 19.93 -9.93 3.49
N LEU A 307 21.06 -10.37 2.95
CA LEU A 307 22.42 -10.24 3.49
C LEU A 307 23.40 -9.85 2.36
N PRO A 308 23.30 -8.63 1.81
CA PRO A 308 24.11 -8.21 0.67
C PRO A 308 25.61 -8.39 0.92
N GLY A 309 26.29 -9.14 0.04
CA GLY A 309 27.74 -9.34 0.08
C GLY A 309 28.25 -10.27 1.19
N VAL A 310 27.37 -10.99 1.89
CA VAL A 310 27.76 -11.95 2.93
C VAL A 310 27.85 -13.36 2.34
N PRO A 311 29.03 -14.01 2.35
CA PRO A 311 29.17 -15.37 1.85
C PRO A 311 28.51 -16.40 2.77
N PRO A 312 28.23 -17.63 2.28
CA PRO A 312 27.61 -18.70 3.05
C PRO A 312 28.32 -18.97 4.38
N THR A 313 27.55 -19.03 5.46
CA THR A 313 28.09 -19.36 6.80
C THR A 313 27.75 -20.79 7.23
N GLY A 314 26.84 -21.46 6.52
CA GLY A 314 26.34 -22.81 6.85
C GLY A 314 25.47 -22.87 8.11
N LYS A 315 25.14 -21.72 8.72
CA LYS A 315 24.32 -21.66 9.94
C LYS A 315 22.84 -21.58 9.59
N LYS A 316 22.02 -22.12 10.49
CA LYS A 316 20.57 -21.95 10.45
C LYS A 316 20.18 -20.59 11.00
N CYS A 317 19.18 -20.00 10.38
CA CYS A 317 18.60 -18.73 10.77
C CYS A 317 17.08 -18.86 10.89
N ARG A 318 16.49 -18.21 11.90
CA ARG A 318 15.05 -18.04 12.08
C ARG A 318 14.79 -16.60 12.44
N LEU A 319 14.23 -15.83 11.52
CA LEU A 319 14.09 -14.39 11.64
C LEU A 319 12.63 -13.99 11.72
N PRO A 320 12.24 -13.15 12.70
CA PRO A 320 10.97 -12.46 12.68
C PRO A 320 10.89 -11.48 11.51
N PHE A 321 9.82 -11.58 10.72
CA PHE A 321 9.50 -10.69 9.63
C PHE A 321 8.15 -10.04 9.86
N THR A 322 8.01 -8.82 9.35
CA THR A 322 6.71 -8.15 9.17
C THR A 322 6.59 -7.74 7.70
N SER A 323 5.55 -8.20 7.01
CA SER A 323 5.20 -7.69 5.68
C SER A 323 3.92 -6.86 5.75
N ILE A 324 3.92 -5.71 5.07
CA ILE A 324 2.75 -4.89 4.81
C ILE A 324 2.52 -4.92 3.30
N VAL A 325 1.52 -5.69 2.89
CA VAL A 325 1.16 -5.92 1.49
C VAL A 325 -0.06 -5.10 1.15
N ASN A 326 0.10 -4.13 0.25
CA ASN A 326 -0.97 -3.25 -0.19
C ASN A 326 -1.54 -3.72 -1.54
N ILE A 327 -2.86 -3.83 -1.58
CA ILE A 327 -3.63 -4.35 -2.70
C ILE A 327 -4.57 -3.26 -3.22
N ARG A 328 -4.71 -3.21 -4.53
CA ARG A 328 -5.65 -2.36 -5.26
C ARG A 328 -6.50 -3.27 -6.13
N GLY A 329 -7.79 -3.34 -5.82
CA GLY A 329 -8.68 -4.32 -6.44
C GLY A 329 -8.17 -5.75 -6.22
N ASP A 330 -7.73 -6.39 -7.29
CA ASP A 330 -7.25 -7.77 -7.30
C ASP A 330 -5.73 -7.92 -7.47
N ARG A 331 -4.97 -6.84 -7.26
CA ARG A 331 -3.52 -6.80 -7.54
C ARG A 331 -2.72 -6.08 -6.48
N LEU A 332 -1.51 -6.56 -6.25
CA LEU A 332 -0.55 -5.89 -5.37
C LEU A 332 0.00 -4.64 -6.06
N TYR A 333 0.10 -3.54 -5.31
CA TYR A 333 0.78 -2.33 -5.80
C TYR A 333 1.98 -1.94 -4.97
N HIS A 334 2.05 -2.39 -3.72
CA HIS A 334 3.12 -1.99 -2.85
C HIS A 334 3.36 -3.04 -1.77
N GLU A 335 4.63 -3.34 -1.50
CA GLU A 335 5.02 -4.19 -0.40
C GLU A 335 6.18 -3.59 0.40
N HIS A 336 6.03 -3.61 1.72
CA HIS A 336 7.08 -3.27 2.67
C HIS A 336 7.37 -4.46 3.56
N ILE A 337 8.59 -4.98 3.49
CA ILE A 337 9.04 -6.10 4.33
C ILE A 337 10.13 -5.61 5.26
N ALA A 338 9.98 -5.90 6.55
CA ALA A 338 10.94 -5.57 7.59
C ALA A 338 11.38 -6.81 8.36
N TRP A 339 12.63 -6.81 8.78
CA TRP A 339 13.22 -7.72 9.75
C TRP A 339 14.32 -6.97 10.52
N ASP A 340 14.85 -7.57 11.57
CA ASP A 340 16.01 -7.02 12.28
C ASP A 340 17.33 -7.58 11.71
N GLN A 341 18.10 -6.72 11.03
CA GLN A 341 19.40 -7.10 10.47
C GLN A 341 20.40 -7.50 11.55
N ALA A 342 20.36 -6.89 12.73
CA ALA A 342 21.27 -7.24 13.81
C ALA A 342 21.01 -8.67 14.29
N THR A 343 19.73 -9.05 14.44
CA THR A 343 19.33 -10.42 14.74
C THR A 343 19.87 -11.43 13.71
N ALA A 344 19.80 -11.11 12.42
CA ALA A 344 20.37 -11.95 11.37
C ALA A 344 21.89 -12.13 11.54
N LEU A 345 22.62 -11.03 11.74
CA LEU A 345 24.08 -11.08 11.91
C LEU A 345 24.49 -11.82 13.20
N VAL A 346 23.73 -11.70 14.29
CA VAL A 346 23.97 -12.47 15.54
C VAL A 346 23.81 -13.97 15.27
N GLN A 347 22.72 -14.40 14.64
CA GLN A 347 22.47 -15.83 14.37
C GLN A 347 23.52 -16.42 13.42
N LEU A 348 24.03 -15.62 12.48
CA LEU A 348 25.12 -16.02 11.59
C LEU A 348 26.50 -15.92 12.27
N GLY A 349 26.59 -15.40 13.48
CA GLY A 349 27.83 -15.15 14.24
C GLY A 349 28.77 -14.19 13.53
N LEU A 350 28.20 -13.17 12.89
CA LEU A 350 28.90 -12.11 12.19
C LEU A 350 28.85 -10.78 12.97
N LEU A 351 28.00 -10.68 13.99
CA LEU A 351 27.97 -9.54 14.91
C LEU A 351 28.70 -9.90 16.22
N PRO A 352 29.77 -9.17 16.59
CA PRO A 352 30.42 -9.33 17.89
C PRO A 352 29.45 -9.04 19.04
N GLU A 353 29.63 -9.74 20.17
CA GLU A 353 28.81 -9.50 21.38
C GLU A 353 29.09 -8.13 22.01
N TYR A 354 30.30 -7.60 21.83
CA TYR A 354 30.74 -6.32 22.37
C TYR A 354 31.32 -5.45 21.25
N LEU A 355 31.02 -4.16 21.29
CA LEU A 355 31.57 -3.17 20.38
C LEU A 355 32.22 -2.02 21.17
N PRO A 356 33.25 -1.37 20.61
CA PRO A 356 33.89 -0.23 21.26
C PRO A 356 32.92 0.92 21.53
N PHE A 357 33.06 1.53 22.70
CA PHE A 357 32.36 2.75 23.10
C PHE A 357 33.35 3.91 23.17
N SER A 358 33.38 4.74 22.13
CA SER A 358 34.38 5.80 21.96
C SER A 358 33.97 7.17 22.53
N TYR A 359 32.80 7.27 23.18
CA TYR A 359 32.28 8.53 23.70
C TYR A 359 32.62 8.71 25.19
N PRO A 360 32.74 9.95 25.69
CA PRO A 360 32.96 10.20 27.12
C PRO A 360 31.82 9.63 27.98
N ILE A 361 32.17 9.00 29.10
CA ILE A 361 31.22 8.55 30.11
C ILE A 361 31.39 9.42 31.34
N GLU A 362 30.31 10.06 31.78
CA GLU A 362 30.33 10.91 32.95
C GLU A 362 30.86 10.15 34.19
N GLY A 363 31.89 10.71 34.82
CA GLY A 363 32.50 10.14 36.02
C GLY A 363 33.31 8.86 35.80
N LYS A 364 33.57 8.43 34.55
CA LYS A 364 34.41 7.27 34.26
C LYS A 364 35.52 7.60 33.27
N THR A 365 36.68 6.99 33.48
CA THR A 365 37.82 7.03 32.56
C THR A 365 38.38 5.63 32.51
N ALA A 366 38.61 5.10 31.31
CA ALA A 366 39.17 3.78 31.14
C ALA A 366 40.59 3.76 31.74
N ALA A 367 40.96 2.65 32.38
CA ALA A 367 42.32 2.46 32.86
C ALA A 367 43.36 2.62 31.73
N PRO A 368 44.61 2.99 32.03
CA PRO A 368 45.66 3.08 31.01
C PRO A 368 45.81 1.78 30.20
N GLY A 369 45.77 1.88 28.87
CA GLY A 369 45.86 0.73 27.95
C GLY A 369 44.55 -0.05 27.78
N LYS A 370 43.41 0.55 28.17
CA LYS A 370 42.08 -0.02 28.00
C LYS A 370 41.15 0.97 27.32
N HIS A 371 40.10 0.42 26.72
CA HIS A 371 38.94 1.14 26.22
C HIS A 371 37.65 0.60 26.82
N PHE A 372 36.56 1.35 26.67
CA PHE A 372 35.24 0.86 27.03
C PHE A 372 34.59 0.12 25.86
N GLU A 373 33.87 -0.96 26.17
CA GLU A 373 33.01 -1.66 25.24
C GLU A 373 31.59 -1.78 25.80
N TYR A 374 30.59 -1.63 24.96
CA TYR A 374 29.21 -1.93 25.31
C TYR A 374 28.80 -3.27 24.73
N ARG A 375 28.00 -4.03 25.49
CA ARG A 375 27.35 -5.22 24.95
C ARG A 375 26.32 -4.79 23.90
N VAL A 376 26.40 -5.33 22.70
CA VAL A 376 25.50 -4.99 21.61
C VAL A 376 24.06 -5.33 22.00
N PRO A 377 23.11 -4.38 21.93
CA PRO A 377 21.71 -4.62 22.29
C PRO A 377 20.96 -5.34 21.15
N ALA A 378 21.41 -6.54 20.81
CA ALA A 378 20.83 -7.39 19.77
C ALA A 378 20.68 -8.82 20.30
N ALA A 379 19.59 -9.48 19.91
CA ALA A 379 19.31 -10.88 20.24
C ALA A 379 19.46 -11.77 18.99
N GLY A 380 19.62 -13.07 19.19
CA GLY A 380 19.63 -14.07 18.14
C GLY A 380 18.25 -14.73 17.96
N VAL A 381 18.27 -16.07 17.95
CA VAL A 381 17.09 -16.92 17.69
C VAL A 381 15.98 -16.75 18.72
N GLU A 382 16.31 -16.27 19.92
CA GLU A 382 15.38 -16.00 21.00
C GLU A 382 14.31 -14.95 20.62
N THR A 383 14.59 -14.06 19.66
CA THR A 383 13.58 -13.12 19.13
C THR A 383 12.42 -13.85 18.46
N ALA A 384 12.73 -14.85 17.61
CA ALA A 384 11.74 -15.68 16.93
C ALA A 384 10.99 -16.60 17.92
N GLN A 385 11.70 -17.16 18.90
CA GLN A 385 11.09 -17.98 19.94
C GLN A 385 10.06 -17.16 20.74
N LYS A 386 10.44 -15.97 21.19
CA LYS A 386 9.58 -15.10 22.00
C LYS A 386 8.37 -14.57 21.22
N LEU A 387 8.51 -14.33 19.91
CA LEU A 387 7.39 -13.92 19.06
C LEU A 387 6.34 -15.04 18.92
N ILE A 388 6.77 -16.29 18.76
CA ILE A 388 5.86 -17.43 18.62
C ILE A 388 5.26 -17.84 19.96
N ASP A 389 6.08 -17.87 21.01
CA ASP A 389 5.69 -18.29 22.35
C ASP A 389 6.16 -17.25 23.36
N GLU A 390 5.20 -16.49 23.89
CA GLU A 390 5.41 -15.45 24.89
C GLU A 390 6.07 -15.98 26.19
N SER A 391 6.07 -17.29 26.44
CA SER A 391 6.68 -17.90 27.62
C SER A 391 8.09 -18.45 27.40
N SER A 392 8.57 -18.51 26.16
CA SER A 392 9.82 -19.21 25.78
C SER A 392 11.11 -18.52 26.23
N VAL A 393 11.10 -17.19 26.35
CA VAL A 393 12.27 -16.36 26.69
C VAL A 393 11.88 -15.35 27.76
N GLU A 394 12.71 -15.17 28.79
CA GLU A 394 12.45 -14.21 29.85
C GLU A 394 12.54 -12.76 29.35
N SER A 395 11.56 -11.93 29.69
CA SER A 395 11.58 -10.51 29.34
C SER A 395 12.65 -9.74 30.14
N ASN A 396 13.10 -8.61 29.62
CA ASN A 396 13.97 -7.64 30.30
C ASN A 396 15.43 -8.04 30.54
N GLN A 397 15.90 -9.20 30.10
CA GLN A 397 17.30 -9.62 30.30
C GLN A 397 18.33 -8.62 29.74
N MET A 398 18.04 -8.00 28.59
CA MET A 398 18.93 -6.99 27.99
C MET A 398 19.04 -5.69 28.80
N LEU A 399 18.08 -5.38 29.68
CA LEU A 399 18.14 -4.18 30.51
C LEU A 399 19.28 -4.25 31.55
N ALA A 400 19.81 -5.45 31.80
CA ALA A 400 20.95 -5.66 32.68
C ALA A 400 22.32 -5.43 31.98
N PHE A 401 22.34 -5.11 30.69
CA PHE A 401 23.60 -4.89 29.96
C PHE A 401 24.35 -3.68 30.50
N THR A 402 25.65 -3.84 30.68
CA THR A 402 26.54 -2.80 31.20
C THR A 402 27.76 -2.63 30.32
N ILE A 403 28.34 -1.43 30.38
CA ILE A 403 29.64 -1.14 29.78
C ILE A 403 30.74 -1.83 30.57
N ARG A 404 31.75 -2.35 29.87
CA ARG A 404 32.94 -2.98 30.47
C ARG A 404 34.21 -2.29 29.97
N GLU A 405 35.31 -2.47 30.68
CA GLU A 405 36.64 -2.18 30.15
C GLU A 405 37.17 -3.41 29.42
N ALA A 406 37.81 -3.20 28.27
CA ALA A 406 38.56 -4.19 27.51
C ALA A 406 39.98 -3.67 27.23
N ASP A 407 40.92 -4.59 27.08
CA ASP A 407 42.31 -4.25 26.75
C ASP A 407 42.40 -3.81 25.28
N ASP A 408 43.29 -2.85 25.00
CA ASP A 408 43.54 -2.32 23.63
C ASP A 408 44.24 -3.31 22.68
#